data_AF-A0A971I256-F1
#
_entry.id   AF-A0A971I256-F1
#
_cell.length_a   1.000
_cell.length_b   1.000
_cell.length_c   1.000
_cell.angle_alpha   90.00
_cell.angle_beta   90.00
_cell.angle_gamma   90.00
#
_symmetry.space_group_name_H-M   'P 1'
#
loop_
_entity.id
_entity.type
_entity.pdbx_description
1 polymer ?
#
loop_
_entity_poly.entity_id
_entity_poly.type
_entity_poly.pdbx_seq_one_letter_code
_entity_poly.pdbx_strand_id
1 'polypeptide(L)' 'MSKALGISSKTGYKLLRDNKVKHLKVGRAYRVPKVHLLSYLKVGLQSSVNS' A
#
# COMPACT_ATOMS: atom_id res chain seq x y z
N MET A 1 -0.75 -5.52 7.04
CA MET A 1 0.02 -4.61 6.17
C MET A 1 1.45 -4.46 6.65
N SER A 2 1.71 -3.97 7.87
CA SER A 2 3.05 -3.76 8.44
C SER A 2 3.96 -5.00 8.36
N LYS A 3 3.49 -6.15 8.86
CA LYS A 3 4.23 -7.43 8.79
C LYS A 3 4.50 -7.90 7.36
N ALA A 4 3.56 -7.68 6.44
CA ALA A 4 3.70 -8.08 5.04
C ALA A 4 4.70 -7.21 4.26
N LEU A 5 4.93 -5.98 4.72
CA LEU A 5 5.89 -5.04 4.13
C LEU A 5 7.22 -4.98 4.90
N GLY A 6 7.35 -5.73 6.00
CA GLY A 6 8.53 -5.64 6.88
C GLY A 6 8.71 -4.28 7.57
N ILE A 7 7.65 -3.48 7.72
CA ILE A 7 7.71 -2.13 8.32
C ILE A 7 6.98 -2.07 9.66
N SER A 8 7.31 -1.05 10.45
CA SER A 8 6.57 -0.75 11.69
C SER A 8 5.12 -0.35 11.40
N SER A 9 4.22 -0.59 12.36
CA SER A 9 2.80 -0.16 12.25
C SER A 9 2.66 1.35 12.09
N LYS A 10 3.53 2.15 12.74
CA LYS A 10 3.54 3.62 12.60
C LYS A 10 3.83 4.03 11.15
N THR A 11 4.82 3.41 10.52
CA THR A 11 5.16 3.65 9.12
C THR A 11 4.02 3.22 8.20
N GLY A 12 3.42 2.04 8.43
CA GLY A 12 2.27 1.56 7.67
C GLY A 12 1.08 2.52 7.71
N TYR A 13 0.71 3.02 8.90
CA TYR A 13 -0.35 4.01 9.03
C TYR A 13 0.01 5.36 8.42
N LYS A 14 1.28 5.78 8.47
CA LYS A 14 1.72 6.99 7.78
C LYS A 14 1.52 6.87 6.26
N LEU A 15 1.88 5.75 5.66
CA LEU A 15 1.66 5.51 4.23
C LEU A 15 0.17 5.55 3.84
N LEU A 16 -0.71 5.04 4.71
CA LEU A 16 -2.15 5.11 4.50
C LEU A 16 -2.68 6.54 4.61
N ARG A 17 -2.23 7.30 5.62
CA ARG A 17 -2.62 8.71 5.80
C ARG A 17 -2.09 9.62 4.70
N ASP A 18 -0.89 9.35 4.21
CA ASP A 18 -0.26 10.08 3.11
C ASP A 18 -0.82 9.66 1.72
N ASN A 19 -1.83 8.78 1.66
CA ASN A 19 -2.40 8.22 0.43
C ASN A 19 -1.38 7.54 -0.50
N LYS A 20 -0.23 7.10 0.02
CA LYS A 20 0.84 6.44 -0.75
C LYS A 20 0.50 5.01 -1.15
N VAL A 21 -0.40 4.38 -0.41
CA VAL A 21 -0.91 3.03 -0.69
C VAL A 21 -2.41 3.11 -0.92
N LYS A 22 -2.88 2.58 -2.06
CA LYS A 22 -4.32 2.49 -2.34
C LYS A 22 -5.01 1.68 -1.25
N HIS A 23 -6.10 2.21 -0.73
CA HIS A 23 -6.82 1.60 0.38
C HIS A 23 -8.30 1.99 0.34
N LEU A 24 -9.11 1.22 1.05
CA LEU A 24 -10.52 1.50 1.28
C LEU A 24 -10.70 1.91 2.73
N LYS A 25 -11.24 3.10 2.97
CA LYS A 25 -11.57 3.55 4.32
C LYS A 25 -13.02 3.19 4.62
N VAL A 26 -13.23 2.28 5.55
CA VAL A 26 -14.56 1.84 6.00
C VAL A 26 -14.72 2.26 7.44
N GLY A 27 -15.43 3.37 7.66
CA GLY A 27 -15.51 4.03 8.96
C GLY A 27 -14.14 4.44 9.49
N ARG A 28 -13.77 3.93 10.67
CA ARG A 28 -12.46 4.17 11.31
C ARG A 28 -11.37 3.21 10.84
N ALA A 29 -11.72 2.18 10.07
CA ALA A 29 -10.78 1.15 9.63
C ALA A 29 -10.23 1.43 8.24
N TYR A 30 -8.92 1.27 8.08
CA TYR A 30 -8.26 1.21 6.79
C TYR A 30 -8.17 -0.26 6.34
N ARG A 31 -8.80 -0.58 5.21
CA ARG A 31 -8.75 -1.90 4.57
C ARG A 31 -7.85 -1.83 3.35
N VAL A 32 -6.83 -2.67 3.31
CA VAL A 32 -5.90 -2.76 2.17
C VAL A 32 -6.08 -4.13 1.50
N PRO A 33 -6.81 -4.19 0.38
CA PRO A 33 -6.85 -5.39 -0.46
C PRO A 33 -5.45 -5.82 -0.90
N LYS A 34 -5.24 -7.14 -1.07
CA LYS A 34 -3.94 -7.69 -1.51
C LYS A 34 -3.47 -7.09 -2.84
N VAL A 35 -4.39 -6.85 -3.78
CA VAL A 35 -4.10 -6.22 -5.08
C VAL A 35 -3.44 -4.85 -4.94
N HIS A 36 -3.90 -4.01 -4.02
CA HIS A 36 -3.31 -2.68 -3.79
C HIS A 36 -1.90 -2.76 -3.18
N LEU A 37 -1.66 -3.79 -2.37
CA LEU A 37 -0.33 -4.05 -1.81
C LEU A 37 0.65 -4.47 -2.90
N LEU A 38 0.21 -5.34 -3.83
CA LEU A 38 0.99 -5.75 -5.00
C LEU A 38 1.30 -4.55 -5.91
N SER A 39 0.31 -3.70 -6.17
CA SER A 39 0.52 -2.45 -6.93
C SER A 39 1.54 -1.53 -6.27
N TYR A 40 1.51 -1.39 -4.94
CA TYR A 40 2.48 -0.58 -4.20
C TYR A 40 3.90 -1.16 -4.26
N LEU A 41 4.02 -2.49 -4.14
CA LEU A 41 5.29 -3.20 -4.25
C LEU A 41 5.82 -3.28 -5.70
N LYS A 42 5.00 -2.90 -6.69
CA LYS A 42 5.28 -3.07 -8.12
C LYS A 42 5.65 -4.51 -8.51
N VAL A 43 5.21 -5.49 -7.71
CA VAL A 43 5.39 -6.91 -7.97
C VAL A 43 4.32 -7.32 -8.99
N GLY A 44 4.66 -7.26 -10.27
CA GLY A 44 3.80 -7.80 -11.34
C GLY A 44 3.66 -7.02 -12.65
N LEU A 45 4.21 -5.81 -12.79
CA LEU A 45 4.38 -5.21 -14.13
C LEU A 45 5.39 -4.06 -14.04
N GLN A 46 6.60 -4.30 -14.54
CA GLN A 46 7.44 -3.21 -14.98
C GLN A 46 6.83 -2.69 -16.29
N SER A 47 5.93 -1.71 -16.21
CA SER A 47 5.71 -0.87 -17.38
C SER A 47 6.96 0.01 -17.50
N SER A 48 7.91 -0.47 -18.31
CA SER A 48 8.91 0.38 -18.94
C SER A 48 8.18 1.53 -19.62
N VAL A 49 8.07 2.67 -18.95
CA VAL A 49 7.76 3.94 -19.60
C VAL A 49 8.95 4.82 -19.27
N ASN A 50 9.98 4.63 -20.08
CA ASN A 50 11.05 5.60 -20.27
C ASN A 50 10.51 6.58 -21.33
N SER A 51 10.26 7.83 -20.94
CA SER A 51 10.00 8.96 -21.84
C SER A 51 10.95 10.07 -21.50
#